data_AF-A0A2N8HEX6-F1
#
_entry.id   AF-A0A2N8HEX6-F1
#
_cell.length_a   1.000
_cell.length_b   1.000
_cell.length_c   1.000
_cell.angle_alpha   90.00
_cell.angle_beta   90.00
_cell.angle_gamma   90.00
#
_symmetry.space_group_name_H-M   'P 1'
#
loop_
_entity.id
_entity.type
_entity.pdbx_description
1 polymer ?
#
loop_
_entity_poly.entity_id
_entity_poly.type
_entity_poly.pdbx_seq_one_letter_code
_entity_poly.pdbx_strand_id
1 'polypeptide(L)'
;MIMNNTTPNSGNDGRKVDMSIFSEIDNNTELSRETGELKQALHMLQEMKYYMKGVNLVLRRAGKNRARRVDALRMLGLNEEVIENLLVPNECGEMGFSPANLSLNESRINKLEAHLAGLEQQGKEEV
;
A
#
# COMPACT_ATOMS: atom_id res chain seq x y z
N MET A 1 -6.99 43.62 22.99
CA MET A 1 -5.93 43.05 22.14
C MET A 1 -6.50 41.79 21.52
N ILE A 2 -6.84 41.82 20.23
CA ILE A 2 -7.49 40.72 19.52
C ILE A 2 -6.38 39.83 18.99
N MET A 3 -6.23 38.62 19.52
CA MET A 3 -5.35 37.60 18.93
C MET A 3 -6.19 36.73 18.01
N ASN A 4 -6.09 37.03 16.71
CA ASN A 4 -6.60 36.17 15.66
C ASN A 4 -5.73 34.92 15.60
N ASN A 5 -6.17 33.83 16.24
CA ASN A 5 -5.66 32.50 15.96
C ASN A 5 -6.28 32.03 14.64
N THR A 6 -5.64 32.43 13.53
CA THR A 6 -5.84 31.77 12.24
C THR A 6 -5.21 30.39 12.35
N THR A 7 -6.00 29.41 12.77
CA THR A 7 -5.67 27.99 12.62
C THR A 7 -5.34 27.74 11.15
N PRO A 8 -4.22 27.07 10.80
CA PRO A 8 -3.98 26.70 9.43
C PRO A 8 -5.12 25.79 8.99
N ASN A 9 -5.88 26.26 8.01
CA ASN A 9 -6.88 25.49 7.30
C ASN A 9 -6.13 24.38 6.54
N SER A 10 -5.84 23.28 7.24
CA SER A 10 -5.40 22.03 6.63
C SER A 10 -6.65 21.42 6.01
N GLY A 11 -6.97 21.91 4.81
CA GLY A 11 -7.85 21.21 3.88
C GLY A 11 -7.15 19.93 3.44
N ASN A 12 -7.20 18.92 4.29
CA ASN A 12 -6.97 17.55 3.90
C ASN A 12 -8.08 16.75 4.54
N ASP A 13 -9.26 16.84 3.90
CA ASP A 13 -10.38 15.96 4.17
C ASP A 13 -9.83 14.54 4.31
N GLY A 14 -10.17 13.89 5.41
CA GLY A 14 -9.87 12.49 5.68
C GLY A 14 -10.61 11.57 4.71
N ARG A 15 -10.41 11.76 3.39
CA ARG A 15 -10.83 10.85 2.34
C ARG A 15 -10.06 9.57 2.58
N LYS A 16 -10.72 8.65 3.29
CA LYS A 16 -10.33 7.26 3.32
C LYS A 16 -10.38 6.79 1.89
N VAL A 17 -9.27 6.25 1.40
CA VAL A 17 -9.26 5.61 0.08
C VAL A 17 -10.31 4.52 0.09
N ASP A 18 -11.25 4.60 -0.83
CA ASP A 18 -12.27 3.58 -1.01
C ASP A 18 -11.58 2.29 -1.47
N MET A 19 -11.59 1.28 -0.60
CA MET A 19 -10.90 0.01 -0.83
C MET A 19 -11.43 -0.74 -2.05
N SER A 20 -12.62 -0.40 -2.55
CA SER A 20 -13.14 -0.99 -3.79
C SER A 20 -12.34 -0.59 -5.03
N ILE A 21 -11.48 0.43 -4.94
CA ILE A 21 -10.49 0.77 -5.98
C ILE A 21 -9.57 -0.39 -6.31
N PHE A 22 -9.16 -1.17 -5.32
CA PHE A 22 -8.27 -2.30 -5.57
C PHE A 22 -9.00 -3.42 -6.32
N SER A 23 -10.29 -3.60 -6.06
CA SER A 23 -11.13 -4.54 -6.81
C SER A 23 -11.35 -4.09 -8.25
N GLU A 24 -11.54 -2.79 -8.48
CA GLU A 24 -11.66 -2.25 -9.84
C GLU A 24 -10.37 -2.45 -10.65
N ILE A 25 -9.21 -2.16 -10.04
CA ILE A 25 -7.90 -2.38 -10.66
C ILE A 25 -7.67 -3.86 -11.02
N ASP A 26 -8.08 -4.78 -10.14
CA ASP A 26 -7.92 -6.22 -10.38
C ASP A 26 -8.82 -6.71 -11.51
N ASN A 27 -10.07 -6.25 -11.55
CA ASN A 27 -11.06 -6.65 -12.55
C ASN A 27 -10.89 -5.91 -13.89
N ASN A 28 -9.93 -4.99 -13.99
CA ASN A 28 -9.74 -4.10 -15.15
C ASN A 28 -11.02 -3.34 -15.52
N THR A 29 -11.82 -2.94 -14.53
CA THR A 29 -12.97 -2.08 -14.77
C THR A 29 -12.50 -0.65 -15.06
N GLU A 30 -13.36 0.13 -15.72
CA GLU A 30 -13.09 1.54 -15.97
C GLU A 30 -12.95 2.30 -14.63
N LEU A 31 -11.79 2.91 -14.42
CA LEU A 31 -11.49 3.69 -13.22
C LEU A 31 -12.12 5.07 -13.37
N SER A 32 -13.34 5.24 -12.87
CA SER A 32 -14.10 6.49 -12.99
C SER A 32 -13.94 7.43 -11.78
N ARG A 33 -12.95 7.16 -10.91
CA ARG A 33 -12.68 7.95 -9.70
C ARG A 33 -11.95 9.25 -10.02
N GLU A 34 -12.10 10.22 -9.10
CA GLU A 34 -11.35 11.48 -9.17
C GLU A 34 -9.83 11.23 -9.10
N THR A 35 -9.06 11.99 -9.87
CA THR A 35 -7.59 11.90 -9.94
C THR A 35 -6.91 11.96 -8.57
N GLY A 36 -7.48 12.73 -7.62
CA GLY A 36 -6.98 12.80 -6.24
C GLY A 36 -7.04 11.46 -5.51
N GLU A 37 -8.14 10.72 -5.66
CA GLU A 37 -8.35 9.42 -5.02
C GLU A 37 -7.44 8.36 -5.64
N LEU A 38 -7.27 8.39 -6.97
CA LEU A 38 -6.34 7.54 -7.70
C LEU A 38 -4.89 7.79 -7.25
N LYS A 39 -4.47 9.05 -7.06
CA LYS A 39 -3.13 9.39 -6.54
C LYS A 39 -2.93 8.90 -5.09
N GLN A 40 -3.96 9.01 -4.26
CA GLN A 40 -3.90 8.53 -2.88
C GLN A 40 -3.82 6.99 -2.80
N ALA A 41 -4.59 6.29 -3.65
CA ALA A 41 -4.51 4.83 -3.77
C ALA A 41 -3.14 4.36 -4.29
N LEU A 42 -2.55 5.09 -5.24
CA LEU A 42 -1.19 4.82 -5.72
C LEU A 42 -0.17 4.93 -4.58
N HIS A 43 -0.23 6.00 -3.79
CA HIS A 43 0.63 6.19 -2.63
C HIS A 43 0.51 5.01 -1.64
N MET A 44 -0.73 4.60 -1.32
CA MET A 44 -0.96 3.46 -0.43
C MET A 44 -0.37 2.15 -0.97
N LEU A 45 -0.50 1.87 -2.27
CA LEU A 45 0.09 0.67 -2.88
C LEU A 45 1.62 0.71 -2.83
N GLN A 46 2.22 1.89 -3.03
CA GLN A 46 3.66 2.07 -2.92
C GLN A 46 4.14 1.85 -1.48
N GLU A 47 3.48 2.43 -0.48
CA GLU A 47 3.76 2.17 0.94
C GLU A 47 3.63 0.70 1.29
N MET A 48 2.56 0.04 0.81
CA MET A 48 2.36 -1.40 1.00
C MET A 48 3.50 -2.21 0.38
N LYS A 49 4.00 -1.83 -0.80
CA LYS A 49 5.15 -2.49 -1.44
C LYS A 49 6.38 -2.44 -0.54
N TYR A 50 6.69 -1.27 0.02
CA TYR A 50 7.83 -1.10 0.91
C TYR A 50 7.67 -1.86 2.20
N TYR A 51 6.47 -1.82 2.79
CA TYR A 51 6.12 -2.59 3.98
C TYR A 51 6.34 -4.09 3.77
N MET A 52 5.78 -4.66 2.69
CA MET A 52 5.89 -6.08 2.37
C MET A 52 7.35 -6.51 2.18
N LYS A 53 8.14 -5.71 1.44
CA LYS A 53 9.57 -5.96 1.25
C LYS A 53 10.36 -5.86 2.55
N GLY A 54 10.03 -4.88 3.40
CA GLY A 54 10.65 -4.68 4.71
C GLY A 54 10.43 -5.87 5.64
N VAL A 55 9.19 -6.33 5.75
CA VAL A 55 8.82 -7.54 6.52
C VAL A 55 9.60 -8.76 6.03
N ASN A 56 9.62 -9.01 4.72
CA ASN A 56 10.34 -10.16 4.15
C ASN A 56 11.85 -10.08 4.40
N LEU A 57 12.44 -8.89 4.34
CA LEU A 57 13.86 -8.68 4.64
C LEU A 57 14.17 -9.00 6.10
N VAL A 58 13.33 -8.54 7.02
CA VAL A 58 13.47 -8.78 8.47
C VAL A 58 13.37 -10.28 8.77
N LEU A 59 12.38 -10.98 8.20
CA LEU A 59 12.23 -12.42 8.35
C LEU A 59 13.41 -13.21 7.78
N ARG A 60 13.96 -12.78 6.64
CA ARG A 60 15.15 -13.39 6.04
C ARG A 60 16.37 -13.24 6.94
N ARG A 61 16.57 -12.05 7.53
CA ARG A 61 17.69 -11.77 8.44
C ARG A 61 17.58 -12.54 9.76
N ALA A 62 16.37 -12.76 10.27
CA ALA A 62 16.13 -13.55 11.47
C ALA A 62 16.46 -15.06 11.31
N GLY A 63 16.67 -15.53 10.07
CA GLY A 63 16.99 -16.93 9.78
C GLY A 63 15.77 -17.84 9.93
N LYS A 64 15.96 -19.12 10.31
CA LYS A 64 14.88 -20.12 10.45
C LYS A 64 14.27 -20.22 11.86
N ASN A 65 14.85 -19.54 12.85
CA ASN A 65 14.39 -19.64 14.24
C ASN A 65 13.09 -18.83 14.43
N ARG A 66 12.02 -19.50 14.84
CA ARG A 66 10.70 -18.88 15.02
C ARG A 66 10.70 -17.76 16.06
N ALA A 67 11.33 -17.96 17.22
CA ALA A 67 11.38 -16.95 18.28
C ALA A 67 12.07 -15.66 17.78
N ARG A 68 13.20 -15.81 17.08
CA ARG A 68 13.88 -14.64 16.46
C ARG A 68 13.02 -13.94 15.41
N ARG A 69 12.21 -14.68 14.65
CA ARG A 69 11.27 -14.09 13.67
C ARG A 69 10.16 -13.31 14.37
N VAL A 70 9.57 -13.86 15.43
CA VAL A 70 8.54 -13.17 16.24
C VAL A 70 9.11 -11.86 16.80
N ASP A 71 10.27 -11.91 17.46
CA ASP A 71 10.89 -10.71 18.04
C ASP A 71 11.16 -9.64 16.97
N ALA A 72 11.65 -10.06 15.81
CA ALA A 72 11.94 -9.15 14.71
C ALA A 72 10.67 -8.51 14.13
N LEU A 73 9.56 -9.25 14.05
CA LEU A 73 8.26 -8.69 13.63
C LEU A 73 7.64 -7.77 14.69
N ARG A 74 7.81 -8.07 15.99
CA ARG A 74 7.38 -7.19 17.09
C ARG A 74 8.13 -5.86 17.07
N MET A 75 9.41 -5.86 16.70
CA MET A 75 10.18 -4.61 16.53
C MET A 75 9.62 -3.71 15.42
N LEU A 76 8.84 -4.25 14.48
CA LEU A 76 8.11 -3.46 13.47
C LEU A 76 6.77 -2.93 13.98
N GLY A 77 6.43 -3.14 15.26
CA GLY A 77 5.17 -2.70 15.85
C GLY A 77 3.95 -3.51 15.42
N LEU A 78 4.15 -4.72 14.88
CA LEU A 78 3.06 -5.59 14.44
C LEU A 78 2.37 -6.23 15.65
N ASN A 79 1.05 -6.35 15.55
CA ASN A 79 0.27 -7.08 16.55
C ASN A 79 0.43 -8.60 16.38
N GLU A 80 0.05 -9.36 17.41
CA GLU A 80 0.28 -10.80 17.44
C GLU A 80 -0.48 -11.56 16.33
N GLU A 81 -1.69 -11.13 15.98
CA GLU A 81 -2.47 -11.76 14.91
C GLU A 81 -1.79 -11.64 13.54
N VAL A 82 -1.31 -10.44 13.20
CA VAL A 82 -0.56 -10.18 11.96
C VAL A 82 0.74 -10.97 11.95
N ILE A 83 1.44 -11.03 13.09
CA ILE A 83 2.66 -11.81 13.25
C ILE A 83 2.41 -13.28 12.94
N GLU A 84 1.40 -13.89 13.57
CA GLU A 84 1.08 -15.31 13.36
C GLU A 84 0.77 -15.60 11.89
N ASN A 85 -0.01 -14.74 11.24
CA ASN A 85 -0.31 -14.88 9.81
C ASN A 85 0.95 -14.79 8.93
N LEU A 86 1.88 -13.89 9.23
CA LEU A 86 3.14 -13.76 8.49
C LEU A 86 4.11 -14.94 8.72
N LEU A 87 3.94 -15.68 9.81
CA LEU A 87 4.75 -16.86 10.11
C LEU A 87 4.17 -18.15 9.51
N VAL A 88 2.97 -18.11 8.94
CA VAL A 88 2.43 -19.24 8.17
C VAL A 88 3.24 -19.39 6.88
N PRO A 89 3.90 -20.52 6.64
CA PRO A 89 4.62 -20.75 5.39
C PRO A 89 3.64 -20.83 4.21
N ASN A 90 4.02 -20.26 3.08
CA ASN A 90 3.31 -20.46 1.81
C ASN A 90 3.57 -21.86 1.23
N GLU A 91 3.00 -22.15 0.05
CA GLU A 91 3.17 -23.44 -0.65
C GLU A 91 4.63 -23.79 -0.96
N CYS A 92 5.51 -22.79 -1.06
CA CYS A 92 6.95 -22.96 -1.24
C CYS A 92 7.73 -23.04 0.08
N GLY A 93 7.05 -23.01 1.24
CA GLY A 93 7.65 -23.06 2.56
C GLY A 93 8.26 -21.73 3.04
N GLU A 94 8.00 -20.62 2.34
CA GLU A 94 8.50 -19.30 2.71
C GLU A 94 7.52 -18.58 3.64
N MET A 95 8.04 -17.88 4.65
CA MET A 95 7.25 -17.02 5.54
C MET A 95 7.28 -15.57 5.07
N GLY A 96 6.25 -14.81 5.43
CA GLY A 96 6.04 -13.41 5.05
C GLY A 96 5.12 -13.27 3.84
N PHE A 97 5.28 -12.17 3.11
CA PHE A 97 4.52 -11.93 1.90
C PHE A 97 5.05 -12.76 0.73
N SER A 98 4.17 -13.53 0.10
CA SER A 98 4.53 -14.35 -1.04
C SER A 98 4.99 -13.51 -2.25
N PRO A 99 5.80 -14.09 -3.16
CA PRO A 99 6.11 -13.46 -4.44
C PRO A 99 4.86 -13.07 -5.24
N ALA A 100 3.80 -13.88 -5.17
CA ALA A 100 2.51 -13.58 -5.80
C ALA A 100 1.88 -12.30 -5.25
N ASN A 101 1.88 -12.10 -3.93
CA ASN A 101 1.32 -10.89 -3.31
C ASN A 101 2.13 -9.64 -3.72
N LEU A 102 3.46 -9.75 -3.76
CA LEU A 102 4.33 -8.65 -4.21
C LEU A 102 4.08 -8.30 -5.68
N SER A 103 3.97 -9.32 -6.54
CA SER A 103 3.70 -9.16 -7.97
C SER A 103 2.31 -8.55 -8.21
N LEU A 104 1.29 -8.98 -7.47
CA LEU A 104 -0.05 -8.39 -7.54
C LEU A 104 -0.03 -6.90 -7.17
N ASN A 105 0.62 -6.55 -6.05
CA ASN A 105 0.74 -5.16 -5.63
C ASN A 105 1.48 -4.30 -6.68
N GLU A 106 2.55 -4.83 -7.27
CA GLU A 106 3.29 -4.18 -8.35
C GLU A 106 2.45 -4.01 -9.63
N SER A 107 1.65 -5.02 -9.99
CA SER A 107 0.72 -4.92 -11.11
C SER A 107 -0.31 -3.81 -10.89
N ARG A 108 -0.89 -3.72 -9.69
CA ARG A 108 -1.85 -2.66 -9.34
C ARG A 108 -1.22 -1.26 -9.44
N ILE A 109 0.01 -1.09 -8.95
CA ILE A 109 0.78 0.16 -9.08
C ILE A 109 0.90 0.53 -10.55
N ASN A 110 1.40 -0.39 -11.39
CA ASN A 110 1.65 -0.11 -12.80
C ASN A 110 0.36 0.26 -13.56
N LYS A 111 -0.76 -0.43 -13.28
CA LYS A 111 -2.07 -0.13 -13.89
C LYS A 111 -2.54 1.28 -13.52
N LEU A 112 -2.41 1.64 -12.25
CA LEU A 112 -2.87 2.93 -11.74
C LEU A 112 -1.99 4.09 -12.22
N GLU A 113 -0.68 3.88 -12.30
CA GLU A 113 0.27 4.82 -12.91
C GLU A 113 -0.04 5.05 -14.40
N ALA A 114 -0.29 3.99 -15.16
CA ALA A 114 -0.66 4.09 -16.58
C ALA A 114 -1.97 4.85 -16.78
N HIS A 115 -2.98 4.58 -15.95
CA HIS A 115 -4.26 5.27 -16.02
C HIS A 115 -4.13 6.76 -15.67
N LEU A 116 -3.42 7.10 -14.58
CA LEU A 116 -3.14 8.48 -14.20
C LEU A 116 -2.39 9.25 -15.29
N ALA A 117 -1.40 8.62 -15.93
CA ALA A 117 -0.67 9.23 -17.04
C ALA A 117 -1.59 9.51 -18.26
N GLY A 118 -2.53 8.62 -18.54
CA GLY A 118 -3.54 8.82 -19.60
C GLY A 118 -4.46 10.01 -19.33
N LEU A 119 -4.95 10.15 -18.09
CA LEU A 119 -5.78 11.29 -17.67
C LEU A 119 -5.01 12.62 -17.76
N GLU A 120 -3.74 12.64 -17.37
CA GLU A 120 -2.90 13.84 -17.44
C GLU A 120 -2.56 14.27 -18.88
N GLN A 121 -2.59 13.34 -19.84
CA GLN A 121 -2.42 13.64 -21.26
C GLN A 121 -3.70 14.20 -21.87
N GLN A 122 -4.86 13.59 -21.59
CA GLN A 122 -6.17 14.06 -22.09
C GLN A 122 -6.50 15.46 -21.56
N GLY A 123 -6.23 15.74 -20.28
CA GLY A 123 -6.42 17.08 -19.71
C GLY A 123 -5.47 18.17 -20.26
N LYS A 124 -4.43 17.79 -21.01
CA LYS A 124 -3.53 18.73 -21.71
C LYS A 124 -3.91 18.96 -23.18
N GLU A 125 -4.67 18.05 -23.79
CA GLU A 125 -5.12 18.17 -25.19
C GLU A 125 -6.43 18.98 -25.32
N GLU A 126 -7.17 19.19 -24.23
CA GLU A 126 -8.38 20.01 -24.19
C GLU A 126 -8.12 21.52 -23.89
N VAL A 127 -6.86 21.98 -23.90
CA VAL A 127 -6.45 23.38 -23.69
C VAL A 127 -5.70 23.93 -24.90
#